data_AF-A0A397VY05-F1
#
_entry.id   AF-A0A397VY05-F1
#
_cell.length_a   1.000
_cell.length_b   1.000
_cell.length_c   1.000
_cell.angle_alpha   90.00
_cell.angle_beta   90.00
_cell.angle_gamma   90.00
#
_symmetry.space_group_name_H-M   'P 1'
#
loop_
_entity.id
_entity.type
_entity.pdbx_description
1 polymer ?
#
loop_
_entity_poly.entity_id
_entity_poly.type
_entity_poly.pdbx_seq_one_letter_code
_entity_poly.pdbx_strand_id
1 'polypeptide(L)'
;MTEMTTGQRSFDDYKYDSDLVIMIHDFGLRPKFAPGTPDCYKLKINKNKSGSKIKMQLEIIQNIKKQFLESDEISKTLPTISENSNNIYTSKSYNTLECGARLSKIYATKTANDIEVQDDY
;
A
#
# COMPACT_ATOMS: atom_id res chain seq x y z
N MET A 1 -1.73 -2.87 -7.06
CA MET A 1 -3.18 -2.58 -7.08
C MET A 1 -3.47 -1.12 -7.43
N THR A 2 -2.77 -0.18 -6.80
CA THR A 2 -2.83 1.25 -7.12
C THR A 2 -2.70 1.59 -8.60
N GLU A 3 -1.77 0.93 -9.31
CA GLU A 3 -1.53 1.22 -10.73
C GLU A 3 -2.74 0.91 -11.61
N MET A 4 -3.45 -0.18 -11.31
CA MET A 4 -4.64 -0.56 -12.07
C MET A 4 -5.84 0.34 -11.75
N THR A 5 -5.93 0.90 -10.52
CA THR A 5 -7.05 1.76 -10.13
C THR A 5 -6.85 3.23 -10.50
N THR A 6 -5.60 3.70 -10.56
CA THR A 6 -5.27 5.09 -10.90
C THR A 6 -4.85 5.26 -12.36
N GLY A 7 -4.44 4.19 -13.04
CA GLY A 7 -3.77 4.27 -14.34
C GLY A 7 -2.40 4.95 -14.28
N GLN A 8 -1.90 5.24 -13.08
CA GLN A 8 -0.63 5.91 -12.84
C GLN A 8 0.31 4.99 -12.09
N ARG A 9 1.62 5.20 -12.25
CA ARG A 9 2.60 4.37 -11.55
C ARG A 9 2.53 4.61 -10.04
N SER A 10 2.85 3.58 -9.26
CA SER A 10 3.03 3.74 -7.82
C SER A 10 4.08 4.81 -7.52
N PHE A 11 3.78 5.74 -6.61
CA PHE A 11 4.67 6.85 -6.22
C PHE A 11 5.09 7.76 -7.39
N ASP A 12 4.26 7.96 -8.41
CA ASP A 12 4.59 8.82 -9.56
C ASP A 12 4.89 10.29 -9.16
N ASP A 13 4.31 10.74 -8.05
CA ASP A 13 4.56 12.06 -7.45
C ASP A 13 5.98 12.21 -6.84
N TYR A 14 6.75 11.12 -6.74
CA TYR A 14 8.04 11.09 -6.07
C TYR A 14 9.21 10.89 -7.04
N LYS A 15 10.34 11.49 -6.70
CA LYS A 15 11.60 11.20 -7.38
C LYS A 15 12.06 9.78 -7.03
N TYR A 16 12.47 9.03 -8.04
CA TYR A 16 12.96 7.66 -7.89
C TYR A 16 14.42 7.67 -7.44
N ASP A 17 14.64 7.91 -6.16
CA ASP A 17 15.96 7.93 -5.53
C ASP A 17 15.95 7.17 -4.19
N SER A 18 17.11 7.16 -3.54
CA SER A 18 17.30 6.49 -2.26
C SER A 18 16.48 7.13 -1.12
N ASP A 19 16.02 8.37 -1.26
CA ASP A 19 15.12 9.00 -0.29
C ASP A 19 13.73 8.37 -0.34
N LEU A 20 13.21 8.07 -1.54
CA LEU A 20 11.94 7.33 -1.68
C LEU A 20 11.99 5.95 -1.01
N VAL A 21 13.13 5.26 -1.10
CA VAL A 21 13.32 3.96 -0.46
C VAL A 21 13.25 4.08 1.06
N ILE A 22 13.90 5.09 1.64
CA ILE A 22 13.85 5.40 3.07
C ILE A 22 12.42 5.75 3.50
N MET A 23 11.71 6.57 2.71
CA MET A 23 10.31 6.94 2.99
C MET A 23 9.38 5.72 3.02
N ILE A 24 9.57 4.76 2.11
CA ILE A 24 8.77 3.52 2.09
C ILE A 24 9.13 2.59 3.26
N HIS A 25 10.43 2.40 3.50
CA HIS A 25 10.94 1.42 4.48
C HIS A 25 10.79 1.92 5.92
N ASP A 26 11.32 3.10 6.24
CA ASP A 26 11.42 3.60 7.61
C ASP A 26 10.18 4.40 8.04
N PHE A 27 9.61 5.19 7.13
CA PHE A 27 8.46 6.05 7.43
C PHE A 27 7.11 5.41 7.06
N GLY A 28 7.13 4.21 6.47
CA GLY A 28 5.92 3.47 6.14
C GLY A 28 5.07 4.15 5.05
N LEU A 29 5.67 4.96 4.16
CA LEU A 29 4.96 5.56 3.04
C LEU A 29 4.26 4.48 2.20
N ARG A 30 3.01 4.72 1.82
CA ARG A 30 2.20 3.81 0.99
C ARG A 30 1.67 4.55 -0.24
N PRO A 31 1.47 3.86 -1.37
CA PRO A 31 0.86 4.48 -2.54
C PRO A 31 -0.55 4.98 -2.22
N LYS A 32 -0.92 6.13 -2.79
CA LYS A 32 -2.29 6.66 -2.69
C LYS A 32 -3.25 5.72 -3.45
N PHE A 33 -4.49 5.63 -3.00
CA PHE A 33 -5.54 4.93 -3.73
C PHE A 33 -6.39 5.94 -4.52
N ALA A 34 -6.89 5.55 -5.69
CA ALA A 34 -7.85 6.35 -6.44
C ALA A 34 -9.12 6.62 -5.61
N PRO A 35 -9.77 7.79 -5.75
CA PRO A 35 -11.07 8.03 -5.15
C PRO A 35 -12.06 6.96 -5.63
N GLY A 36 -12.91 6.45 -4.74
CA GLY A 36 -13.82 5.35 -5.05
C GLY A 36 -13.20 3.94 -4.96
N THR A 37 -11.89 3.80 -4.67
CA THR A 37 -11.32 2.48 -4.38
C THR A 37 -12.05 1.83 -3.19
N PRO A 38 -12.62 0.62 -3.36
CA PRO A 38 -13.38 -0.06 -2.31
C PRO A 38 -12.56 -0.24 -1.03
N ASP A 39 -13.21 -0.05 0.11
CA ASP A 39 -12.53 -0.12 1.41
C ASP A 39 -11.99 -1.53 1.71
N CYS A 40 -12.56 -2.55 1.07
CA CYS A 40 -12.06 -3.92 1.17
C CYS A 40 -10.61 -4.08 0.69
N TYR A 41 -10.13 -3.25 -0.23
CA TYR A 41 -8.74 -3.24 -0.69
C TYR A 41 -7.81 -2.42 0.18
N LYS A 42 -8.36 -1.57 1.07
CA LYS A 42 -7.59 -0.77 2.03
C LYS A 42 -7.28 -1.54 3.32
N LEU A 43 -7.68 -2.81 3.39
CA LEU A 43 -7.55 -3.77 4.51
C LEU A 43 -7.04 -3.13 5.82
N LYS A 44 -7.94 -2.44 6.53
CA LYS A 44 -7.81 -2.29 7.98
C LYS A 44 -8.31 -3.59 8.61
N ILE A 45 -7.39 -4.51 8.90
CA ILE A 45 -7.70 -5.60 9.83
C ILE A 45 -7.91 -4.95 11.19
N ASN A 46 -9.19 -4.75 11.55
CA ASN A 46 -9.56 -4.26 12.86
C ASN A 46 -9.10 -5.31 13.88
N LYS A 47 -8.06 -5.00 14.67
CA LYS A 47 -7.59 -5.85 15.76
C LYS A 47 -8.73 -6.01 16.77
N ASN A 48 -9.37 -7.18 16.69
CA ASN A 48 -10.22 -7.84 17.67
C ASN A 48 -10.75 -6.97 18.83
N LYS A 49 -12.03 -6.58 18.76
CA LYS A 49 -12.85 -6.46 19.98
C LYS A 49 -13.73 -7.70 20.09
N SER A 50 -13.43 -8.48 21.12
CA SER A 50 -14.05 -9.73 21.53
C SER A 50 -15.57 -9.62 21.68
N GLY A 51 -16.33 -10.54 21.07
CA GLY A 51 -17.70 -10.85 21.51
C GLY A 51 -18.69 -11.30 20.43
N SER A 52 -18.62 -10.79 19.20
CA SER A 52 -19.63 -11.09 18.16
C SER A 52 -19.01 -11.38 16.78
N LYS A 53 -18.12 -12.38 16.76
CA LYS A 53 -17.23 -12.69 15.62
C LYS A 53 -17.99 -13.02 14.33
N ILE A 54 -19.12 -13.71 14.41
CA ILE A 54 -19.84 -14.23 13.24
C ILE A 54 -20.68 -13.15 12.57
N LYS A 55 -21.44 -12.36 13.35
CA LYS A 55 -22.32 -11.32 12.81
C LYS A 55 -21.51 -10.21 12.12
N MET A 56 -20.42 -9.80 12.75
CA MET A 56 -19.50 -8.79 12.20
C MET A 56 -18.77 -9.30 10.94
N GLN A 57 -18.35 -10.57 10.89
CA GLN A 57 -17.76 -11.14 9.68
C GLN A 57 -18.76 -11.23 8.53
N LEU A 58 -20.01 -11.65 8.80
CA LEU A 58 -21.05 -11.72 7.77
C LEU A 58 -21.38 -10.34 7.19
N GLU A 59 -21.48 -9.33 8.03
CA GLU A 59 -21.72 -7.95 7.61
C GLU A 59 -20.57 -7.39 6.76
N ILE A 60 -19.31 -7.68 7.16
CA ILE A 60 -18.13 -7.34 6.35
C ILE A 60 -18.19 -8.04 4.99
N ILE A 61 -18.48 -9.35 4.95
CA ILE A 61 -18.57 -10.12 3.71
C ILE A 61 -19.70 -9.59 2.80
N GLN A 62 -20.85 -9.25 3.36
CA GLN A 62 -21.98 -8.69 2.61
C GLN A 62 -21.64 -7.31 2.02
N ASN A 63 -20.98 -6.45 2.79
CA ASN A 63 -20.53 -5.15 2.32
C ASN A 63 -19.48 -5.27 1.20
N ILE A 64 -18.53 -6.20 1.33
CA ILE A 64 -17.55 -6.50 0.27
C ILE A 64 -18.29 -6.94 -1.00
N LYS A 65 -19.19 -7.92 -0.92
CA LYS A 65 -19.96 -8.41 -2.07
C LYS A 65 -20.72 -7.28 -2.78
N LYS A 66 -21.35 -6.39 -2.02
CA LYS A 66 -22.08 -5.24 -2.57
C LYS A 66 -21.14 -4.29 -3.32
N GLN A 67 -19.98 -3.97 -2.75
CA GLN A 67 -18.98 -3.10 -3.40
C GLN A 67 -18.46 -3.70 -4.72
N PHE A 68 -18.25 -5.01 -4.78
CA PHE A 68 -17.86 -5.68 -6.03
C PHE A 68 -18.96 -5.60 -7.08
N LEU A 69 -20.21 -5.86 -6.70
CA LEU A 69 -21.34 -5.82 -7.63
C LEU A 69 -21.54 -4.40 -8.21
N GLU A 70 -21.47 -3.37 -7.36
CA GLU A 70 -21.55 -1.97 -7.79
C GLU A 70 -20.38 -1.59 -8.72
N SER A 71 -19.16 -2.05 -8.41
CA SER A 71 -17.99 -1.81 -9.24
C SER A 71 -18.11 -2.47 -10.62
N ASP A 72 -18.66 -3.68 -10.69
CA ASP A 72 -18.87 -4.39 -11.95
C ASP A 72 -19.86 -3.63 -12.86
N GLU A 73 -20.93 -3.06 -12.30
CA GLU A 73 -21.87 -2.23 -13.06
C GLU A 73 -21.23 -0.93 -13.56
N ILE A 74 -20.42 -0.26 -12.73
CA ILE A 74 -19.68 0.95 -13.13
C ILE A 74 -18.68 0.63 -14.25
N SER A 75 -18.00 -0.52 -14.18
CA SER A 75 -16.99 -0.93 -15.16
C SER A 75 -17.53 -0.99 -16.59
N LYS A 76 -18.81 -1.35 -16.75
CA LYS A 76 -19.51 -1.38 -18.06
C LYS A 76 -19.67 0.00 -18.68
N THR A 77 -19.66 1.06 -17.87
CA THR A 77 -19.86 2.45 -18.30
C THR A 77 -18.56 3.22 -18.51
N LEU A 78 -17.42 2.69 -18.05
CA LEU A 78 -16.13 3.35 -18.17
C LEU A 78 -15.54 3.17 -19.58
N PRO A 79 -14.82 4.18 -20.10
CA PRO A 79 -14.16 4.08 -21.39
C PRO A 79 -13.04 3.04 -21.34
N THR A 80 -13.05 2.09 -22.28
CA THR A 80 -11.96 1.14 -22.48
C THR A 80 -10.73 1.89 -22.96
N ILE A 81 -9.69 2.00 -22.13
CA ILE A 81 -8.44 2.66 -22.50
C ILE A 81 -7.73 1.76 -23.53
N SER A 82 -7.82 2.12 -24.81
CA SER A 82 -7.07 1.49 -25.90
C SER A 82 -5.76 2.23 -26.16
N GLU A 83 -4.93 2.41 -25.15
CA GLU A 83 -3.60 2.97 -25.36
C GLU A 83 -2.55 1.96 -24.93
N ASN A 84 -1.59 1.77 -25.83
CA ASN A 84 -0.47 0.84 -25.78
C ASN A 84 0.49 1.25 -24.65
N SER A 85 0.06 1.09 -23.39
CA SER A 85 0.75 1.53 -22.19
C SER A 85 1.87 0.55 -21.81
N ASN A 86 2.78 0.27 -22.76
CA ASN A 86 3.87 -0.68 -22.56
C ASN A 86 4.84 -0.28 -21.44
N ASN A 87 4.72 0.94 -20.90
CA ASN A 87 5.58 1.48 -19.86
C ASN A 87 4.94 1.56 -18.45
N ILE A 88 3.61 1.53 -18.30
CA ILE A 88 2.96 1.72 -16.99
C ILE A 88 3.26 0.54 -16.05
N TYR A 89 3.28 -0.68 -16.56
CA TYR A 89 3.56 -1.91 -15.79
C TYR A 89 5.05 -2.30 -15.73
N THR A 90 5.94 -1.53 -16.36
CA THR A 90 7.38 -1.81 -16.29
C THR A 90 7.97 -1.17 -15.04
N SER A 91 8.89 -1.83 -14.33
CA SER A 91 9.55 -1.19 -13.18
C SER A 91 10.68 -0.25 -13.63
N LYS A 92 10.97 0.79 -12.83
CA LYS A 92 12.22 1.56 -12.95
C LYS A 92 13.28 0.86 -12.09
N SER A 93 14.49 0.68 -12.62
CA SER A 93 15.60 0.18 -11.82
C SER A 93 16.06 1.23 -10.80
N TYR A 94 16.54 0.79 -9.65
CA TYR A 94 17.11 1.64 -8.61
C TYR A 94 18.49 1.13 -8.18
N ASN A 95 19.33 2.03 -7.68
CA ASN A 95 20.68 1.70 -7.24
C ASN A 95 20.66 1.09 -5.84
N THR A 96 20.77 -0.22 -5.76
CA THR A 96 20.74 -0.99 -4.49
C THR A 96 21.93 -0.69 -3.58
N LEU A 97 23.12 -0.45 -4.14
CA LEU A 97 24.34 -0.15 -3.38
C LEU A 97 24.22 1.20 -2.66
N GLU A 98 23.73 2.22 -3.36
CA GLU A 98 23.51 3.55 -2.80
C GLU A 98 22.48 3.52 -1.65
N CYS A 99 21.37 2.78 -1.85
CA CYS A 99 20.36 2.59 -0.83
C CYS A 99 20.95 1.89 0.41
N GLY A 100 21.71 0.81 0.22
CA GLY A 100 22.36 0.09 1.30
C GLY A 100 23.32 0.96 2.11
N ALA A 101 24.10 1.82 1.45
CA ALA A 101 25.02 2.74 2.10
C ALA A 101 24.31 3.87 2.89
N ARG A 102 23.13 4.31 2.45
CA ARG A 102 22.33 5.32 3.18
C ARG A 102 21.60 4.72 4.37
N LEU A 103 21.01 3.54 4.20
CA LEU A 103 20.38 2.80 5.29
C LEU A 103 21.40 2.46 6.39
N SER A 104 22.58 1.95 6.02
CA SER A 104 23.61 1.64 7.02
C SER A 104 24.04 2.85 7.85
N LYS A 105 24.09 4.06 7.26
CA LYS A 105 24.33 5.30 8.01
C LYS A 105 23.22 5.62 9.01
N ILE A 106 21.95 5.46 8.62
CA ILE A 106 20.80 5.69 9.51
C ILE A 106 20.86 4.73 10.70
N TYR A 107 21.03 3.44 10.44
CA TYR A 107 21.06 2.42 11.50
C TYR A 107 22.34 2.47 12.35
N ALA A 108 23.48 2.92 11.80
CA ALA A 108 24.70 3.15 12.58
C ALA A 108 24.59 4.32 13.57
N THR A 109 23.65 5.26 13.36
CA THR A 109 23.40 6.36 14.31
C THR A 109 22.49 5.99 15.48
N LYS A 110 21.80 4.84 15.43
CA LYS A 110 21.13 4.26 16.59
C LYS A 110 22.10 3.31 17.28
N THR A 111 22.82 3.80 18.28
CA THR A 111 23.59 2.93 19.18
C THR A 111 22.65 1.93 19.85
N ALA A 112 23.05 0.65 19.89
CA ALA A 112 22.29 -0.47 20.45
C ALA A 112 21.98 -0.37 21.96
N ASN A 113 22.22 0.79 22.59
CA ASN A 113 22.08 1.01 24.02
C ASN A 113 20.72 1.60 24.44
N ASP A 114 19.86 2.03 23.51
CA ASP A 114 18.58 2.71 23.85
C ASP A 114 17.32 1.87 23.58
N ILE A 115 17.47 0.56 23.32
CA ILE A 115 16.31 -0.35 23.20
C ILE A 115 16.18 -1.11 24.52
N GLU A 116 15.56 -0.49 25.53
CA GLU A 116 15.04 -1.24 26.66
C GLU A 116 13.90 -2.13 26.15
N VAL A 117 14.19 -3.42 26.01
CA VAL A 117 13.18 -4.46 25.83
C VAL A 117 12.43 -4.54 27.16
N GLN A 118 11.20 -4.05 27.19
CA GLN A 118 10.32 -4.24 28.32
C GLN A 118 9.87 -5.71 28.32
N ASP A 119 10.45 -6.50 29.23
CA ASP A 119 10.03 -7.88 29.48
C ASP A 119 8.65 -7.85 30.16
N ASP A 120 7.59 -8.06 29.38
CA ASP A 120 6.24 -8.31 29.89
C ASP A 120 6.19 -9.74 30.46
N TYR A 121 6.23 -9.83 31.80
CA TYR A 121 5.96 -11.05 32.59
C TYR A 121 4.51 -11.53 32.46
#